data_AF-A0A4Q1BFM2-F1
#
_entry.id   AF-A0A4Q1BFM2-F1
#
_cell.length_a   1.000
_cell.length_b   1.000
_cell.length_c   1.000
_cell.angle_alpha   90.00
_cell.angle_beta   90.00
_cell.angle_gamma   90.00
#
_symmetry.space_group_name_H-M   'P 1'
#
loop_
_entity.id
_entity.type
_entity.pdbx_description
1 polymer ?
#
loop_
_entity_poly.entity_id
_entity_poly.type
_entity_poly.pdbx_seq_one_letter_code
_entity_poly.pdbx_strand_id
1 'polypeptide(L)'
;MSLAGLTKPCPPGFSDHIYDTKHGVELPLRIWPATSSLAIGKAKPWLMWIHGGGCIVGKHWVPNAWIVPAFLSHNYHVVSIAYRLSPQVTPFDQFDDCTSAFAWCLTHLPDILGSSSIAL
;
A
#
# COMPACT_ATOMS: atom_id res chain seq x y z
N MET A 1 30.85 -14.56 4.13
CA MET A 1 29.65 -14.20 3.33
C MET A 1 28.97 -13.04 4.03
N SER A 2 28.80 -11.91 3.35
CA SER A 2 28.20 -10.71 3.95
C SER A 2 26.68 -10.87 4.02
N LEU A 3 26.09 -10.65 5.20
CA LEU A 3 24.64 -10.55 5.42
C LEU A 3 23.99 -9.40 4.63
N ALA A 4 24.79 -8.50 4.04
CA ALA A 4 24.31 -7.34 3.27
C ALA A 4 23.45 -7.70 2.06
N GLY A 5 23.47 -8.96 1.59
CA GLY A 5 22.63 -9.43 0.48
C GLY A 5 21.28 -10.05 0.89
N LEU A 6 21.08 -10.38 2.17
CA LEU A 6 19.93 -11.18 2.62
C LEU A 6 18.71 -10.37 3.05
N THR A 7 18.88 -9.08 3.36
CA THR A 7 17.76 -8.21 3.77
C THR A 7 17.85 -6.90 3.02
N LYS A 8 17.15 -6.78 1.88
CA LYS A 8 16.86 -5.46 1.31
C LYS A 8 15.96 -4.73 2.31
N PRO A 9 16.36 -3.57 2.84
CA PRO A 9 15.52 -2.81 3.75
C PRO A 9 14.25 -2.35 3.03
N CYS A 10 13.20 -2.07 3.79
CA CYS A 10 11.98 -1.47 3.27
C CYS A 10 12.37 -0.19 2.48
N PRO A 11 11.94 -0.04 1.21
CA PRO A 11 12.24 1.16 0.44
C PRO A 11 11.76 2.42 1.17
N PRO A 12 12.57 3.48 1.26
CA PRO A 12 12.21 4.72 1.93
C PRO A 12 11.22 5.54 1.09
N GLY A 13 10.86 6.74 1.58
CA GLY A 13 10.01 7.67 0.84
C GLY A 13 8.53 7.33 0.88
N PHE A 14 8.09 6.65 1.94
CA PHE A 14 6.68 6.37 2.18
C PHE A 14 6.04 7.32 3.19
N SER A 15 4.71 7.38 3.19
CA SER A 15 3.89 7.95 4.24
C SER A 15 2.89 6.91 4.77
N ASP A 16 2.62 6.93 6.06
CA ASP A 16 1.63 6.07 6.72
C ASP A 16 0.33 6.83 7.00
N HIS A 17 -0.80 6.15 6.84
CA HIS A 17 -2.14 6.70 7.06
C HIS A 17 -3.03 5.64 7.68
N ILE A 18 -4.04 6.05 8.45
CA ILE A 18 -5.10 5.17 8.95
C ILE A 18 -6.31 5.34 8.03
N TYR A 19 -6.72 4.28 7.35
CA TYR A 19 -7.85 4.35 6.43
C TYR A 19 -9.19 4.05 7.10
N ASP A 20 -9.17 3.33 8.22
CA ASP A 20 -10.36 2.99 9.00
C ASP A 20 -9.97 2.56 10.42
N THR A 21 -10.94 2.50 11.33
CA THR A 21 -10.80 1.91 12.66
C THR A 21 -12.02 1.05 12.96
N LYS A 22 -11.84 -0.26 13.01
CA LYS A 22 -12.95 -1.23 13.20
C LYS A 22 -12.75 -1.99 14.48
N HIS A 23 -13.76 -1.96 15.35
CA HIS A 23 -13.73 -2.59 16.67
C HIS A 23 -12.51 -2.19 17.52
N GLY A 24 -12.09 -0.93 17.43
CA GLY A 24 -10.92 -0.41 18.14
C GLY A 24 -9.56 -0.84 17.56
N VAL A 25 -9.55 -1.51 16.41
CA VAL A 25 -8.33 -1.84 15.66
C VAL A 25 -8.16 -0.83 14.53
N GLU A 26 -7.07 -0.06 14.57
CA GLU A 26 -6.69 0.81 13.47
C GLU A 26 -6.25 -0.03 12.26
N LEU A 27 -6.70 0.37 11.08
CA LEU A 27 -6.34 -0.24 9.82
C LEU A 27 -5.42 0.72 9.03
N PRO A 28 -4.10 0.55 9.16
CA PRO A 28 -3.14 1.40 8.48
C PRO A 28 -2.92 1.00 7.01
N LEU A 29 -2.46 1.96 6.23
CA LEU A 29 -1.85 1.74 4.93
C LEU A 29 -0.58 2.58 4.78
N ARG A 30 0.27 2.17 3.84
CA ARG A 30 1.53 2.83 3.51
C ARG A 30 1.58 3.17 2.04
N ILE A 31 1.95 4.40 1.72
CA ILE A 31 1.96 4.94 0.34
C ILE A 31 3.40 5.26 -0.06
N TRP A 32 3.85 4.74 -1.20
CA TRP A 32 5.06 5.18 -1.90
C TRP A 32 4.66 5.95 -3.17
N PRO A 33 4.94 7.26 -3.24
CA PRO A 33 4.70 8.04 -4.44
C PRO A 33 5.59 7.58 -5.61
N ALA A 34 5.04 7.63 -6.81
CA ALA A 34 5.77 7.36 -8.04
C ALA A 34 6.93 8.36 -8.23
N THR A 35 8.13 7.83 -8.47
CA THR A 35 9.39 8.60 -8.37
C THR A 35 9.79 9.35 -9.64
N SER A 36 9.26 9.01 -10.83
CA SER A 36 9.73 9.62 -12.07
C SER A 36 9.00 10.93 -12.40
N SER A 37 9.77 12.02 -12.51
CA SER A 37 9.33 13.33 -12.99
C SER A 37 9.19 13.41 -14.51
N LEU A 38 9.48 12.34 -15.27
CA LEU A 38 9.45 12.36 -16.74
C LEU A 38 8.03 12.49 -17.33
N ALA A 39 7.01 12.42 -16.48
CA ALA A 39 5.60 12.61 -16.83
C ALA A 39 5.01 13.86 -16.15
N ILE A 40 5.76 14.97 -16.12
CA ILE A 40 5.22 16.27 -15.68
C ILE A 40 3.92 16.54 -16.44
N GLY A 41 2.82 16.68 -15.69
CA GLY A 41 1.49 16.97 -16.23
C GLY A 41 0.64 15.76 -16.65
N LYS A 42 1.09 14.52 -16.44
CA LYS A 42 0.25 13.32 -16.66
C LYS A 42 -0.02 12.59 -15.35
N ALA A 43 -1.30 12.33 -15.12
CA ALA A 43 -1.81 11.41 -14.12
C ALA A 43 -1.09 10.06 -14.17
N LYS A 44 -0.62 9.56 -13.02
CA LYS A 44 0.09 8.29 -12.89
C LYS A 44 -0.84 7.23 -12.29
N PRO A 45 -0.76 5.97 -12.74
CA PRO A 45 -1.56 4.90 -12.15
C PRO A 45 -1.09 4.60 -10.73
N TRP A 46 -1.93 3.90 -9.97
CA TRP A 46 -1.62 3.43 -8.64
C TRP A 46 -1.95 1.94 -8.49
N LEU A 47 -1.25 1.28 -7.57
CA LEU A 47 -1.43 -0.13 -7.22
C LEU A 47 -1.81 -0.23 -5.75
N MET A 48 -2.90 -0.95 -5.45
CA MET A 48 -3.18 -1.45 -4.10
C MET A 48 -2.58 -2.85 -3.94
N TRP A 49 -1.64 -3.00 -3.02
CA TRP A 49 -1.01 -4.27 -2.69
C TRP A 49 -1.56 -4.85 -1.39
N ILE A 50 -1.93 -6.13 -1.45
CA ILE A 50 -2.40 -6.94 -0.32
C ILE A 50 -1.38 -8.06 -0.13
N HIS A 51 -0.90 -8.22 1.09
CA HIS A 51 0.08 -9.26 1.38
C HIS A 51 -0.52 -10.66 1.31
N GLY A 52 0.29 -11.63 0.91
CA GLY A 52 -0.03 -13.05 1.07
C GLY A 52 0.09 -13.52 2.53
N GLY A 53 -0.21 -14.80 2.78
CA GLY A 53 -0.19 -15.38 4.13
C GLY A 53 -1.50 -16.04 4.56
N GLY A 54 -2.35 -16.40 3.58
CA GLY A 54 -3.59 -17.14 3.82
C GLY A 54 -4.62 -16.39 4.66
N CYS A 55 -4.55 -15.05 4.69
CA CYS A 55 -5.35 -14.18 5.55
C CYS A 55 -5.19 -14.43 7.07
N ILE A 56 -4.12 -15.11 7.48
CA ILE A 56 -3.84 -15.47 8.88
C ILE A 56 -2.58 -14.75 9.37
N VAL A 57 -1.62 -14.50 8.47
CA VAL A 57 -0.36 -13.83 8.80
C VAL A 57 0.02 -12.81 7.73
N GLY A 58 0.86 -11.85 8.13
CA GLY A 58 1.53 -10.92 7.24
C GLY A 58 1.50 -9.50 7.77
N LYS A 59 1.88 -8.55 6.91
CA LYS A 59 2.08 -7.15 7.28
C LYS A 59 2.06 -6.24 6.06
N HIS A 60 1.55 -5.04 6.24
CA HIS A 60 1.52 -4.00 5.21
C HIS A 60 2.81 -3.18 5.15
N TRP A 61 3.50 -3.00 6.27
CA TRP A 61 4.59 -2.02 6.38
C TRP A 61 5.89 -2.44 5.66
N VAL A 62 6.09 -3.73 5.37
CA VAL A 62 7.21 -4.22 4.54
C VAL A 62 6.69 -5.19 3.48
N PRO A 63 6.34 -4.69 2.28
CA PRO A 63 6.02 -5.55 1.15
C PRO A 63 7.17 -6.48 0.78
N ASN A 64 6.88 -7.50 -0.02
CA ASN A 64 7.93 -8.33 -0.60
C ASN A 64 8.96 -7.44 -1.33
N ALA A 65 10.25 -7.73 -1.17
CA ALA A 65 11.34 -6.83 -1.53
C ALA A 65 11.36 -6.37 -3.01
N TRP A 66 10.61 -7.07 -3.89
CA TRP A 66 10.49 -6.74 -5.30
C TRP A 66 9.29 -5.85 -5.64
N ILE A 67 8.25 -5.78 -4.80
CA ILE A 67 6.98 -5.09 -5.12
C ILE A 67 7.24 -3.60 -5.38
N VAL A 68 7.71 -2.88 -4.37
CA VAL A 68 7.88 -1.43 -4.47
C VAL A 68 8.89 -1.06 -5.58
N PRO A 69 10.08 -1.68 -5.69
CA PRO A 69 11.00 -1.36 -6.78
C PRO A 69 10.44 -1.65 -8.17
N ALA A 70 9.70 -2.74 -8.35
CA ALA A 70 9.13 -3.09 -9.65
C ALA A 70 8.09 -2.06 -10.09
N PHE A 71 7.19 -1.63 -9.21
CA PHE A 71 6.12 -0.70 -9.62
C PHE A 71 6.58 0.75 -9.68
N LEU A 72 7.48 1.18 -8.79
CA LEU A 72 8.08 2.52 -8.87
C LEU A 72 8.90 2.71 -10.16
N SER A 73 9.61 1.67 -10.65
CA SER A 73 10.35 1.78 -11.92
C SER A 73 9.44 1.96 -13.14
N HIS A 74 8.16 1.58 -13.03
CA HIS A 74 7.13 1.80 -14.03
C HIS A 74 6.26 3.03 -13.73
N ASN A 75 6.66 3.88 -12.78
CA ASN A 75 6.00 5.13 -12.42
C ASN A 75 4.58 4.96 -11.84
N TYR A 76 4.33 3.86 -11.12
CA TYR A 76 3.12 3.64 -10.35
C TYR A 76 3.29 4.19 -8.93
N HIS A 77 2.24 4.77 -8.36
CA HIS A 77 2.14 4.91 -6.91
C HIS A 77 1.84 3.54 -6.30
N VAL A 78 2.45 3.21 -5.17
CA VAL A 78 2.22 1.91 -4.50
C VAL A 78 1.57 2.15 -3.16
N VAL A 79 0.44 1.50 -2.90
CA VAL A 79 -0.28 1.54 -1.64
C VAL A 79 -0.33 0.14 -1.04
N SER A 80 0.27 -0.07 0.12
CA SER A 80 0.24 -1.33 0.85
C SER A 80 -0.71 -1.24 2.03
N ILE A 81 -1.73 -2.09 2.07
CA ILE A 81 -2.81 -1.97 3.06
C ILE A 81 -2.69 -3.05 4.15
N ALA A 82 -3.02 -2.70 5.39
CA ALA A 82 -3.34 -3.67 6.42
C ALA A 82 -4.78 -4.14 6.26
N TYR A 83 -5.09 -5.32 6.79
CA TYR A 83 -6.44 -5.84 6.96
C TYR A 83 -6.43 -6.75 8.20
N ARG A 84 -7.58 -6.92 8.87
CA ARG A 84 -7.67 -7.78 10.06
C ARG A 84 -7.46 -9.23 9.65
N LEU A 85 -6.84 -10.05 10.52
CA LEU A 85 -6.45 -11.42 10.19
C LEU A 85 -7.35 -12.45 10.90
N SER A 86 -7.49 -13.62 10.28
CA SER A 86 -8.07 -14.79 10.94
C SER A 86 -7.16 -15.27 12.07
N PRO A 87 -7.70 -15.84 13.16
CA PRO A 87 -9.12 -16.14 13.40
C PRO A 87 -9.91 -15.00 14.07
N GLN A 88 -9.31 -13.82 14.28
CA GLN A 88 -9.96 -12.72 15.01
C GLN A 88 -11.17 -12.14 14.25
N VAL A 89 -11.16 -12.24 12.93
CA VAL A 89 -12.25 -11.81 12.06
C VAL A 89 -12.58 -12.85 11.00
N THR A 90 -13.76 -12.72 10.38
CA THR A 90 -14.19 -13.61 9.29
C THR A 90 -13.55 -13.22 7.95
N PRO A 91 -13.58 -14.10 6.93
CA PRO A 91 -13.20 -13.72 5.57
C PRO A 91 -14.03 -12.57 4.98
N PHE A 92 -15.27 -12.39 5.42
CA PHE A 92 -16.10 -11.26 4.98
C PHE A 92 -15.59 -9.94 5.55
N ASP A 93 -15.17 -9.93 6.82
CA ASP A 93 -14.54 -8.76 7.44
C ASP A 93 -13.22 -8.38 6.74
N GLN A 94 -12.43 -9.37 6.32
CA GLN A 94 -11.18 -9.17 5.58
C GLN A 94 -11.43 -8.52 4.22
N PHE A 95 -12.45 -9.00 3.51
CA PHE A 95 -12.88 -8.43 2.25
C PHE A 95 -13.37 -6.99 2.45
N ASP A 96 -14.19 -6.76 3.48
CA ASP A 96 -14.70 -5.45 3.85
C ASP A 96 -13.58 -4.44 4.18
N ASP A 97 -12.53 -4.88 4.88
CA ASP A 97 -11.32 -4.08 5.14
C ASP A 97 -10.62 -3.68 3.83
N CYS A 98 -10.46 -4.62 2.89
CA CYS A 98 -9.86 -4.34 1.59
C CYS A 98 -10.71 -3.39 0.75
N THR A 99 -12.04 -3.51 0.80
CA THR A 99 -12.94 -2.58 0.10
C THR A 99 -12.94 -1.20 0.73
N SER A 100 -12.91 -1.09 2.07
CA SER A 100 -12.75 0.17 2.80
C SER A 100 -11.45 0.87 2.39
N ALA A 101 -10.33 0.12 2.33
CA ALA A 101 -9.04 0.67 1.94
C ALA A 101 -9.04 1.19 0.50
N PHE A 102 -9.64 0.45 -0.43
CA PHE A 102 -9.78 0.88 -1.83
C PHE A 102 -10.62 2.15 -1.97
N ALA A 103 -11.78 2.19 -1.30
CA ALA A 103 -12.65 3.37 -1.28
C ALA A 103 -11.93 4.59 -0.67
N TRP A 104 -11.22 4.40 0.45
CA TRP A 104 -10.42 5.45 1.07
C TRP A 104 -9.36 5.98 0.10
N CYS A 105 -8.68 5.10 -0.65
CA CYS A 105 -7.68 5.50 -1.64
C CYS A 105 -8.28 6.38 -2.75
N LEU A 106 -9.44 6.02 -3.30
CA LEU A 106 -10.12 6.82 -4.31
C LEU A 106 -10.42 8.24 -3.83
N THR A 107 -10.75 8.40 -2.54
CA THR A 107 -11.07 9.70 -1.96
C THR A 107 -9.83 10.52 -1.57
N HIS A 108 -8.79 9.89 -0.99
CA HIS A 108 -7.71 10.63 -0.33
C HIS A 108 -6.40 10.69 -1.12
N LEU A 109 -6.14 9.73 -2.03
CA LEU A 109 -4.91 9.77 -2.82
C LEU A 109 -4.77 11.03 -3.70
N PRO A 110 -5.83 11.60 -4.31
CA PRO A 110 -5.73 12.87 -5.02
C PRO A 110 -5.17 14.00 -4.14
N ASP A 111 -5.55 14.06 -2.87
CA ASP A 111 -5.08 15.12 -1.97
C ASP A 111 -3.64 14.86 -1.49
N ILE A 112 -3.32 13.60 -1.20
CA ILE A 112 -2.00 13.21 -0.69
C ILE A 112 -0.92 13.28 -1.79
N LEU A 113 -1.25 12.86 -3.02
CA LEU A 113 -0.30 12.77 -4.14
C LEU A 113 -0.40 13.94 -5.12
N GLY A 114 -1.42 14.80 -4.95
CA GLY A 114 -1.79 15.87 -5.86
C GLY A 114 -2.76 15.40 -6.95
N SER A 115 -3.88 16.08 -7.14
CA SER A 115 -5.02 15.59 -7.94
C SER A 115 -4.67 15.42 -9.43
N SER A 116 -3.71 16.19 -9.94
CA SER A 116 -3.18 16.07 -11.31
C SER A 116 -2.20 14.90 -11.49
N SER A 117 -1.79 14.24 -10.40
CA SER A 117 -0.77 13.20 -10.38
C SER A 117 -1.36 11.79 -10.35
N ILE A 118 -2.68 11.61 -10.29
CA ILE A 118 -3.32 10.29 -10.18
C ILE A 118 -4.27 10.00 -11.34
N ALA A 119 -4.18 8.79 -11.89
CA ALA A 119 -5.15 8.26 -12.84
C ALA A 119 -6.19 7.45 -12.05
N LEU A 120 -7.45 7.88 -12.10
CA LEU A 120 -8.60 7.18 -11.52
C LEU A 120 -9.26 6.27 -12.56
#